data_AF-A0A3Q3FYV5-F1
#
_entry.id   AF-A0A3Q3FYV5-F1
#
_cell.length_a   1.000
_cell.length_b   1.000
_cell.length_c   1.000
_cell.angle_alpha   90.00
_cell.angle_beta   90.00
_cell.angle_gamma   90.00
#
_symmetry.space_group_name_H-M   'P 1'
#
loop_
_entity.id
_entity.type
_entity.pdbx_description
1 polymer ?
#
loop_
_entity_poly.entity_id
_entity_poly.type
_entity_poly.pdbx_seq_one_letter_code
_entity_poly.pdbx_strand_id
1 'polypeptide(L)'
;MCLCLTLCVFVSRSAKEAEDKIKKALEKGEVLPTEARFDSNCITPGTDFMVRLQDQLKYFVHNKGSTDKLWQNVKVYLSGHETPGEGEHKIMEFIRSENTKPGHNPNTRHCLYGLDADLIMLGLTSHEPNFSLLREEVRFGGKKNQKRITAPEETTFHLLHLSLMREYIDYEFSGKELSIDYDLERIIDDWILMGFLVGNDFIPHLPHLHISHDALPLLYKTYISVLPSLGGYLNENGHLNLRNFEKYLEKLAEFDREHFSEVFVDLKWFESKVGNKYLNEAAGLAAEQEAASRDSKKEVSFPAAGKGSAGEDEEEEDDMFETEFRQYKRTYYMTKIGVDVVSDDFLAAQAKCYVEGIQWILHYYYHGVQSWSWYYPYHYAPFLSDIRNISELKLTFDLGKPFMPFQQLLAVLPAASMELLPQAYRHLMTSESSPIIEYYPVDFKTDLNGKQQEWEAVVLIPFIDEVHTQKQTKSSVKDLQCVLTCDACLCFCRNTV
;
A
#
# COMPACT_ATOMS: atom_id res chain seq x y z
N MET A 1 -20.08 -4.15 -19.75
CA MET A 1 -18.65 -3.78 -19.77
C MET A 1 -18.49 -2.50 -18.96
N CYS A 2 -17.68 -2.52 -17.91
CA CYS A 2 -17.34 -1.34 -17.10
C CYS A 2 -15.90 -0.95 -17.40
N LEU A 3 -15.64 0.33 -17.68
CA LEU A 3 -14.30 0.88 -17.91
C LEU A 3 -14.06 2.00 -16.90
N CYS A 4 -13.03 1.84 -16.07
CA CYS A 4 -12.65 2.81 -15.05
C CYS A 4 -11.20 3.26 -15.23
N LEU A 5 -10.96 4.56 -15.08
CA LEU A 5 -9.61 5.14 -15.03
C LEU A 5 -9.22 5.44 -13.58
N THR A 6 -7.96 5.13 -13.21
CA THR A 6 -7.41 5.20 -11.84
C THR A 6 -6.28 6.24 -11.74
N LEU A 7 -5.96 6.62 -10.50
CA LEU A 7 -4.82 7.42 -10.10
C LEU A 7 -3.51 6.61 -10.20
N CYS A 8 -2.37 7.27 -10.43
CA CYS A 8 -1.05 6.67 -10.28
C CYS A 8 -0.43 7.16 -8.96
N VAL A 9 -0.11 6.25 -8.04
CA VAL A 9 0.28 6.59 -6.65
C VAL A 9 1.78 6.88 -6.49
N PHE A 10 2.64 6.41 -7.40
CA PHE A 10 4.12 6.48 -7.27
C PHE A 10 4.79 7.54 -8.15
N VAL A 11 4.31 8.78 -8.07
CA VAL A 11 4.66 9.85 -9.01
C VAL A 11 6.04 10.49 -8.75
N SER A 12 6.45 10.64 -7.48
CA SER A 12 7.76 11.23 -7.14
C SER A 12 8.93 10.32 -7.53
N ARG A 13 8.73 9.01 -7.44
CA ARG A 13 9.76 8.04 -7.79
C ARG A 13 9.90 7.87 -9.31
N SER A 14 8.79 7.82 -10.04
CA SER A 14 8.83 7.74 -11.51
C SER A 14 9.61 8.91 -12.12
N ALA A 15 9.49 10.11 -11.53
CA ALA A 15 10.24 11.30 -11.92
C ALA A 15 11.74 11.15 -11.61
N LYS A 16 12.11 10.74 -10.38
CA LYS A 16 13.52 10.52 -10.02
C LYS A 16 14.19 9.46 -10.90
N GLU A 17 13.52 8.33 -11.14
CA GLU A 17 14.02 7.30 -12.05
C GLU A 17 14.14 7.81 -13.49
N ALA A 18 13.28 8.74 -13.90
CA ALA A 18 13.36 9.34 -15.22
C ALA A 18 14.59 10.23 -15.36
N GLU A 19 14.86 11.07 -14.36
CA GLU A 19 16.04 11.92 -14.29
C GLU A 19 17.33 11.10 -14.23
N ASP A 20 17.38 10.06 -13.40
CA ASP A 20 18.54 9.18 -13.28
C ASP A 20 18.85 8.44 -14.59
N LYS A 21 17.82 8.00 -15.32
CA LYS A 21 18.01 7.37 -16.65
C LYS A 21 18.58 8.37 -17.66
N ILE A 22 18.12 9.62 -17.65
CA ILE A 22 18.63 10.67 -18.53
C ILE A 22 20.08 11.00 -18.18
N LYS A 23 20.39 11.18 -16.90
CA LYS A 23 21.76 11.44 -16.42
C LYS A 23 22.71 10.32 -16.83
N LYS A 24 22.33 9.06 -16.62
CA LYS A 24 23.12 7.89 -17.03
C LYS A 24 23.31 7.81 -18.55
N ALA A 25 22.30 8.19 -19.35
CA ALA A 25 22.41 8.21 -20.81
C ALA A 25 23.40 9.30 -21.28
N LEU A 26 23.32 10.50 -20.68
CA LEU A 26 24.24 11.60 -20.94
C LEU A 26 25.69 11.26 -20.54
N GLU A 27 25.89 10.63 -19.37
CA GLU A 27 27.20 10.16 -18.91
C GLU A 27 27.82 9.12 -19.86
N LYS A 28 26.98 8.31 -20.52
CA LYS A 28 27.40 7.34 -21.55
C LYS A 28 27.62 7.96 -22.93
N GLY A 29 27.37 9.27 -23.10
CA GLY A 29 27.48 9.95 -24.38
C GLY A 29 26.36 9.60 -25.38
N GLU A 30 25.23 9.08 -24.91
CA GLU A 30 24.08 8.74 -25.75
C GLU A 30 23.35 10.02 -26.21
N VAL A 31 22.96 10.07 -27.48
CA VAL A 31 22.16 11.19 -28.01
C VAL A 31 20.71 11.00 -27.56
N LEU A 32 20.20 11.95 -26.78
CA LEU A 32 18.81 11.91 -26.33
C LEU A 32 17.83 12.11 -27.51
N PRO A 33 16.66 11.47 -27.49
CA PRO A 33 15.61 11.70 -28.49
C PRO A 33 15.22 13.18 -28.57
N THR A 34 14.89 13.65 -29.77
CA THR A 34 14.41 15.03 -30.02
C THR A 34 12.96 15.22 -29.59
N GLU A 35 12.18 14.14 -29.59
CA GLU A 35 10.81 14.15 -29.07
C GLU A 35 10.83 14.11 -27.54
N ALA A 36 9.96 14.94 -26.95
CA ALA A 36 9.77 14.93 -25.51
C ALA A 36 9.31 13.53 -25.06
N ARG A 37 9.95 13.01 -24.01
CA ARG A 37 9.56 11.74 -23.40
C ARG A 37 8.11 11.84 -22.91
N PHE A 38 7.35 10.75 -23.07
CA PHE A 38 6.05 10.63 -22.43
C PHE A 38 6.21 10.62 -20.90
N ASP A 39 5.75 11.68 -20.25
CA ASP A 39 5.68 11.76 -18.80
C ASP A 39 4.46 10.96 -18.31
N SER A 40 4.69 9.79 -17.73
CA SER A 40 3.63 8.93 -17.19
C SER A 40 2.83 9.60 -16.08
N ASN A 41 3.37 10.62 -15.43
CA ASN A 41 2.66 11.38 -14.39
C ASN A 41 1.46 12.14 -14.95
N CYS A 42 1.37 12.30 -16.28
CA CYS A 42 0.16 12.82 -16.93
C CYS A 42 -1.05 11.88 -16.82
N ILE A 43 -0.85 10.59 -16.49
CA ILE A 43 -1.90 9.61 -16.22
C ILE A 43 -2.38 9.79 -14.77
N THR A 44 -2.90 10.98 -14.47
CA THR A 44 -3.39 11.39 -13.15
C THR A 44 -4.60 12.30 -13.36
N PRO A 45 -5.74 12.09 -12.67
CA PRO A 45 -6.91 12.95 -12.78
C PRO A 45 -6.59 14.44 -12.61
N GLY A 46 -7.19 15.27 -13.47
CA GLY A 46 -6.98 16.72 -13.47
C GLY A 46 -5.99 17.22 -14.51
N THR A 47 -5.24 16.36 -15.18
CA THR A 47 -4.36 16.75 -16.28
C THR A 47 -5.12 16.90 -17.60
N ASP A 48 -4.60 17.73 -18.50
CA ASP A 48 -5.14 17.87 -19.85
C ASP A 48 -5.11 16.55 -20.63
N PHE A 49 -4.14 15.68 -20.34
CA PHE A 49 -4.06 14.35 -20.94
C PHE A 49 -5.29 13.51 -20.60
N MET A 50 -5.69 13.47 -19.33
CA MET A 50 -6.84 12.68 -18.89
C MET A 50 -8.16 13.22 -19.44
N VAL A 51 -8.29 14.54 -19.60
CA VAL A 51 -9.47 15.16 -20.25
C VAL A 51 -9.57 14.70 -21.71
N ARG A 52 -8.47 14.81 -22.48
CA ARG A 52 -8.45 14.34 -23.88
C ARG A 52 -8.71 12.85 -24.00
N LEU A 53 -8.14 12.05 -23.09
CA LEU A 53 -8.36 10.60 -23.05
C LEU A 53 -9.83 10.28 -22.80
N GLN A 54 -10.46 10.96 -21.84
CA GLN A 54 -11.88 10.79 -21.52
C GLN A 54 -12.77 11.10 -22.74
N ASP A 55 -12.54 12.22 -23.42
CA ASP A 55 -13.29 12.60 -24.62
C ASP A 55 -13.10 11.59 -25.75
N GLN A 56 -11.87 11.13 -25.96
CA GLN A 56 -11.56 10.11 -26.96
C GLN A 56 -12.22 8.76 -26.63
N LEU A 57 -12.27 8.37 -25.35
CA LEU A 57 -12.95 7.15 -24.91
C LEU A 57 -14.47 7.24 -25.06
N LYS A 58 -15.08 8.40 -24.73
CA LYS A 58 -16.50 8.67 -24.99
C LYS A 58 -16.79 8.50 -26.48
N TYR A 59 -16.01 9.15 -27.35
CA TYR A 59 -16.13 9.00 -28.79
C TYR A 59 -15.96 7.54 -29.24
N PHE A 60 -14.94 6.85 -28.73
CA PHE A 60 -14.66 5.46 -29.08
C PHE A 60 -15.82 4.53 -28.77
N VAL A 61 -16.41 4.64 -27.57
CA VAL A 61 -17.56 3.81 -27.15
C VAL A 61 -18.77 4.10 -28.03
N HIS A 62 -19.08 5.37 -28.31
CA HIS A 62 -20.18 5.74 -29.21
C HIS A 62 -19.97 5.22 -30.63
N ASN A 63 -18.76 5.42 -31.17
CA ASN A 63 -18.40 4.92 -32.49
C ASN A 63 -18.57 3.40 -32.55
N LYS A 64 -17.99 2.66 -31.60
CA LYS A 64 -18.11 1.19 -31.52
C LYS A 64 -19.55 0.72 -31.42
N GLY A 65 -20.37 1.31 -30.54
CA GLY A 65 -21.79 0.97 -30.44
C GLY A 65 -22.57 1.21 -31.74
N SER A 66 -22.20 2.24 -32.52
CA SER A 66 -22.87 2.57 -33.78
C SER A 66 -22.39 1.75 -34.98
N THR A 67 -21.10 1.39 -35.04
CA THR A 67 -20.49 0.75 -36.23
C THR A 67 -20.28 -0.75 -36.09
N ASP A 68 -20.08 -1.24 -34.86
CA ASP A 68 -19.68 -2.62 -34.58
C ASP A 68 -20.86 -3.44 -34.05
N LYS A 69 -21.30 -4.45 -34.83
CA LYS A 69 -22.43 -5.31 -34.47
C LYS A 69 -22.22 -6.05 -33.15
N LEU A 70 -20.97 -6.35 -32.78
CA LEU A 70 -20.66 -7.05 -31.54
C LEU A 70 -20.94 -6.20 -30.29
N TRP A 71 -20.96 -4.86 -30.44
CA TRP A 71 -21.18 -3.92 -29.34
C TRP A 71 -22.65 -3.52 -29.15
N GLN A 72 -23.52 -3.81 -30.12
CA GLN A 72 -24.91 -3.35 -30.12
C GLN A 72 -25.77 -3.97 -29.00
N ASN A 73 -25.44 -5.19 -28.55
CA ASN A 73 -26.14 -5.88 -27.48
C ASN A 73 -25.40 -5.82 -26.13
N VAL A 74 -24.40 -4.95 -26.01
CA VAL A 74 -23.58 -4.79 -24.80
C VAL A 74 -23.90 -3.46 -24.14
N LYS A 75 -24.24 -3.49 -22.85
CA LYS A 75 -24.32 -2.26 -22.06
C LYS A 75 -22.91 -1.86 -21.60
N VAL A 76 -22.48 -0.66 -22.00
CA VAL A 76 -21.17 -0.11 -21.67
C VAL A 76 -21.34 1.03 -20.68
N TYR A 77 -20.59 0.96 -19.58
CA TYR A 77 -20.48 2.03 -18.58
C TYR A 77 -19.04 2.55 -18.60
N LEU A 78 -18.88 3.86 -18.73
CA LEU A 78 -17.59 4.54 -18.71
C LEU A 78 -17.53 5.46 -17.50
N SER A 79 -16.61 5.19 -16.57
CA SER A 79 -16.35 5.99 -15.38
C SER A 79 -14.96 6.60 -15.45
N GLY A 80 -14.90 7.83 -15.96
CA GLY A 80 -13.64 8.54 -16.22
C GLY A 80 -13.04 9.22 -15.00
N HIS A 81 -12.09 10.13 -15.25
CA HIS A 81 -11.43 10.94 -14.24
C HIS A 81 -12.36 11.99 -13.58
N GLU A 82 -13.55 12.20 -14.14
CA GLU A 82 -14.56 13.13 -13.61
C GLU A 82 -15.24 12.56 -12.34
N THR A 83 -15.18 11.24 -12.14
CA THR A 83 -15.75 10.54 -10.99
C THR A 83 -14.63 10.21 -10.00
N PRO A 84 -14.66 10.77 -8.77
CA PRO A 84 -13.68 10.46 -7.72
C PRO A 84 -13.65 8.97 -7.37
N GLY A 85 -12.50 8.51 -6.87
CA GLY A 85 -12.28 7.12 -6.46
C GLY A 85 -11.47 6.32 -7.48
N GLU A 86 -10.80 5.30 -6.96
CA GLU A 86 -9.96 4.40 -7.73
C GLU A 86 -10.79 3.48 -8.63
N GLY A 87 -10.23 3.08 -9.77
CA GLY A 87 -10.99 2.37 -10.78
C GLY A 87 -11.50 1.01 -10.30
N GLU A 88 -10.69 0.27 -9.57
CA GLU A 88 -11.08 -1.02 -8.98
C GLU A 88 -12.18 -0.87 -7.94
N HIS A 89 -12.09 0.11 -7.03
CA HIS A 89 -13.13 0.36 -6.03
C HIS A 89 -14.44 0.86 -6.66
N LYS A 90 -14.37 1.68 -7.72
CA LYS A 90 -15.57 2.05 -8.51
C LYS A 90 -16.23 0.84 -9.16
N ILE A 91 -15.45 -0.14 -9.63
CA ILE A 91 -15.98 -1.40 -10.18
C ILE A 91 -16.62 -2.23 -9.07
N MET A 92 -15.96 -2.37 -7.92
CA MET A 92 -16.49 -3.14 -6.81
C MET A 92 -17.76 -2.52 -6.22
N GLU A 93 -17.83 -1.19 -6.13
CA GLU A 93 -19.04 -0.47 -5.74
C GLU A 93 -20.18 -0.71 -6.75
N PHE A 94 -19.86 -0.68 -8.06
CA PHE A 94 -20.82 -1.04 -9.09
C PHE A 94 -21.35 -2.47 -8.89
N ILE A 95 -20.49 -3.47 -8.70
CA ILE A 95 -20.88 -4.87 -8.47
C ILE A 95 -21.78 -4.97 -7.22
N ARG A 96 -21.38 -4.40 -6.09
CA ARG A 96 -22.21 -4.37 -4.87
C ARG A 96 -23.58 -3.74 -5.12
N SER A 97 -23.61 -2.61 -5.84
CA SER A 97 -24.87 -1.94 -6.16
C SER A 97 -25.78 -2.78 -7.06
N GLU A 98 -25.23 -3.52 -8.03
CA GLU A 98 -26.00 -4.43 -8.88
C GLU A 98 -26.52 -5.63 -8.09
N ASN A 99 -25.72 -6.19 -7.18
CA ASN A 99 -26.08 -7.34 -6.35
C ASN A 99 -27.27 -7.06 -5.41
N THR A 100 -27.41 -5.82 -4.94
CA THR A 100 -28.55 -5.42 -4.09
C THR A 100 -29.89 -5.29 -4.85
N LYS A 101 -29.87 -5.32 -6.19
CA LYS A 101 -31.10 -5.14 -6.97
C LYS A 101 -31.99 -6.39 -6.92
N PRO A 102 -33.32 -6.25 -6.80
CA PRO A 102 -34.24 -7.40 -6.70
C PRO A 102 -34.22 -8.37 -7.89
N GLY A 103 -33.78 -7.90 -9.07
CA GLY A 103 -33.67 -8.72 -10.29
C GLY A 103 -32.27 -9.25 -10.57
N HIS A 104 -31.33 -9.11 -9.63
CA HIS A 104 -29.97 -9.61 -9.79
C HIS A 104 -29.95 -11.13 -9.97
N ASN A 105 -29.17 -11.61 -10.94
CA ASN A 105 -28.94 -13.03 -11.14
C ASN A 105 -27.68 -13.44 -10.37
N PRO A 106 -27.77 -14.27 -9.31
CA PRO A 106 -26.61 -14.69 -8.51
C PRO A 106 -25.60 -15.55 -9.27
N ASN A 107 -25.95 -16.00 -10.48
CA ASN A 107 -25.04 -16.73 -11.37
C ASN A 107 -24.40 -15.82 -12.44
N THR A 108 -24.44 -14.51 -12.25
CA THR A 108 -23.72 -13.57 -13.10
C THR A 108 -22.23 -13.88 -13.03
N ARG A 109 -21.58 -13.94 -14.20
CA ARG A 109 -20.14 -14.24 -14.31
C ARG A 109 -19.37 -12.95 -14.47
N HIS A 110 -18.47 -12.67 -13.54
CA HIS A 110 -17.63 -11.47 -13.54
C HIS A 110 -16.24 -11.82 -14.05
N CYS A 111 -15.72 -10.97 -14.93
CA CYS A 111 -14.34 -11.02 -15.40
C CYS A 111 -13.75 -9.62 -15.24
N LEU A 112 -12.78 -9.48 -14.34
CA LEU A 112 -12.11 -8.21 -14.06
C LEU A 112 -10.69 -8.26 -14.64
N TYR A 113 -10.33 -7.26 -15.43
CA TYR A 113 -8.99 -7.14 -15.97
C TYR A 113 -8.13 -6.22 -15.08
N GLY A 114 -6.94 -6.67 -14.74
CA GLY A 114 -5.92 -5.86 -14.07
C GLY A 114 -4.73 -6.70 -13.60
N LEU A 115 -3.65 -6.01 -13.22
CA LEU A 115 -2.38 -6.65 -12.86
C LEU A 115 -2.14 -6.68 -11.34
N ASP A 116 -2.91 -5.90 -10.59
CA ASP A 116 -2.68 -5.65 -9.18
C ASP A 116 -3.13 -6.84 -8.31
N ALA A 117 -2.39 -7.10 -7.24
CA ALA A 117 -2.67 -8.21 -6.33
C ALA A 117 -3.96 -7.97 -5.54
N ASP A 118 -4.29 -6.70 -5.28
CA ASP A 118 -5.45 -6.25 -4.53
C ASP A 118 -6.76 -6.68 -5.19
N LEU A 119 -6.76 -6.90 -6.51
CA LEU A 119 -7.91 -7.41 -7.26
C LEU A 119 -8.32 -8.82 -6.83
N ILE A 120 -7.40 -9.63 -6.29
CA ILE A 120 -7.73 -10.93 -5.71
C ILE A 120 -8.56 -10.74 -4.46
N MET A 121 -8.10 -9.88 -3.55
CA MET A 121 -8.79 -9.55 -2.31
C MET A 121 -10.15 -8.90 -2.60
N LEU A 122 -10.17 -7.87 -3.45
CA LEU A 122 -11.41 -7.20 -3.88
C LEU A 122 -12.37 -8.17 -4.55
N GLY A 123 -11.90 -9.04 -5.44
CA GLY A 123 -12.77 -10.03 -6.08
C GLY A 123 -13.40 -10.98 -5.07
N LEU A 124 -12.65 -11.41 -4.04
CA LEU A 124 -13.16 -12.27 -2.97
C LEU A 124 -14.16 -11.54 -2.05
N THR A 125 -13.98 -10.26 -1.75
CA THR A 125 -14.92 -9.46 -0.93
C THR A 125 -16.28 -9.26 -1.59
N SER A 126 -16.41 -9.50 -2.90
CA SER A 126 -17.73 -9.48 -3.55
C SER A 126 -18.63 -10.63 -3.12
N HIS A 127 -18.05 -11.72 -2.60
CA HIS A 127 -18.71 -13.01 -2.36
C HIS A 127 -19.45 -13.58 -3.59
N GLU A 128 -19.11 -13.13 -4.80
CA GLU A 128 -19.67 -13.65 -6.02
C GLU A 128 -19.01 -15.00 -6.36
N PRO A 129 -19.79 -16.09 -6.52
CA PRO A 129 -19.23 -17.42 -6.74
C PRO A 129 -18.55 -17.56 -8.11
N ASN A 130 -18.94 -16.73 -9.09
CA ASN A 130 -18.46 -16.81 -10.46
C ASN A 130 -17.61 -15.58 -10.83
N PHE A 131 -16.45 -15.45 -10.19
CA PHE A 131 -15.53 -14.35 -10.43
C PHE A 131 -14.19 -14.85 -11.01
N SER A 132 -13.67 -14.17 -12.02
CA SER A 132 -12.33 -14.43 -12.56
C SER A 132 -11.55 -13.15 -12.82
N LEU A 133 -10.24 -13.21 -12.66
CA LEU A 133 -9.31 -12.13 -12.99
C LEU A 133 -8.57 -12.45 -14.28
N LEU A 134 -8.52 -11.48 -15.18
CA LEU A 134 -7.79 -11.57 -16.45
C LEU A 134 -6.57 -10.66 -16.39
N ARG A 135 -5.40 -11.20 -16.71
CA ARG A 135 -4.16 -10.43 -16.76
C ARG A 135 -3.27 -10.88 -17.91
N GLU A 136 -2.41 -10.00 -18.37
CA GLU A 136 -1.39 -10.35 -19.36
C GLU A 136 -0.37 -11.34 -18.74
N GLU A 137 0.17 -12.24 -19.58
CA GLU A 137 1.26 -13.13 -19.19
C GLU A 137 2.51 -12.28 -18.88
N VAL A 138 2.95 -12.32 -17.62
CA VAL A 138 4.21 -11.70 -17.20
C VAL A 138 5.31 -12.76 -17.27
N ARG A 139 6.24 -12.63 -18.23
CA ARG A 139 7.39 -13.53 -18.38
C ARG A 139 8.59 -13.03 -17.59
N PHE A 140 8.92 -13.73 -16.50
CA PHE A 140 10.12 -13.46 -15.72
C PHE A 140 11.37 -14.05 -16.41
N GLY A 141 12.48 -13.29 -16.46
CA GLY A 141 13.79 -13.81 -16.91
C GLY A 141 14.11 -13.75 -18.42
N GLY A 142 13.37 -12.98 -19.23
CA GLY A 142 13.64 -12.81 -20.66
C GLY A 142 14.85 -11.90 -20.98
N LYS A 143 15.56 -12.17 -22.10
CA LYS A 143 16.60 -11.26 -22.63
C LYS A 143 15.97 -9.87 -22.91
N LYS A 144 16.65 -8.79 -22.46
CA LYS A 144 16.26 -7.36 -22.58
C LYS A 144 15.88 -6.84 -23.98
N ASN A 145 15.90 -7.68 -25.02
CA ASN A 145 15.66 -7.35 -26.43
C ASN A 145 14.44 -8.05 -27.04
N GLN A 146 13.53 -8.62 -26.25
CA GLN A 146 12.27 -9.10 -26.81
C GLN A 146 11.47 -7.90 -27.35
N LYS A 147 11.30 -7.86 -28.69
CA LYS A 147 10.39 -6.91 -29.34
C LYS A 147 9.03 -7.03 -28.64
N ARG A 148 8.50 -5.88 -28.20
CA ARG A 148 7.15 -5.80 -27.64
C ARG A 148 6.20 -6.43 -28.66
N ILE A 149 5.52 -7.50 -28.26
CA ILE A 149 4.53 -8.16 -29.12
C ILE A 149 3.47 -7.09 -29.42
N THR A 150 3.31 -6.77 -30.70
CA THR A 150 2.42 -5.69 -31.17
C THR A 150 1.15 -6.22 -31.80
N ALA A 151 1.12 -7.52 -32.12
CA ALA A 151 -0.06 -8.20 -32.63
C ALA A 151 -0.98 -8.62 -31.45
N PRO A 152 -2.25 -8.17 -31.41
CA PRO A 152 -3.19 -8.55 -30.36
C PRO A 152 -3.39 -10.07 -30.25
N GLU A 153 -3.31 -10.79 -31.37
CA GLU A 153 -3.53 -12.25 -31.43
C GLU A 153 -2.39 -13.06 -30.80
N GLU A 154 -1.19 -12.47 -30.67
CA GLU A 154 -0.02 -13.09 -30.05
C GLU A 154 0.08 -12.75 -28.56
N THR A 155 -0.80 -11.87 -28.07
CA THR A 155 -0.83 -11.48 -26.65
C THR A 155 -1.50 -12.58 -25.83
N THR A 156 -0.76 -13.12 -24.88
CA THR A 156 -1.21 -14.20 -24.00
C THR A 156 -1.75 -13.64 -22.69
N PHE A 157 -2.83 -14.24 -22.21
CA PHE A 157 -3.47 -13.85 -20.95
C PHE A 157 -3.57 -15.04 -20.02
N HIS A 158 -3.41 -14.78 -18.72
CA HIS A 158 -3.78 -15.70 -17.65
C HIS A 158 -5.16 -15.35 -17.11
N LEU A 159 -5.96 -16.39 -16.90
CA LEU A 159 -7.27 -16.29 -16.27
C LEU A 159 -7.19 -16.98 -14.90
N LEU A 160 -7.28 -16.19 -13.82
CA LEU A 160 -7.31 -16.68 -12.46
C LEU A 160 -8.77 -16.84 -12.01
N HIS A 161 -9.16 -18.05 -11.64
CA HIS A 161 -10.50 -18.34 -11.16
C HIS A 161 -10.59 -18.19 -9.65
N LEU A 162 -11.31 -17.17 -9.18
CA LEU A 162 -11.51 -16.97 -7.74
C LEU A 162 -12.41 -18.06 -7.13
N SER A 163 -13.25 -18.71 -7.94
CA SER A 163 -14.01 -19.89 -7.50
C SER A 163 -13.09 -21.01 -7.00
N LEU A 164 -12.01 -21.32 -7.72
CA LEU A 164 -11.03 -22.31 -7.30
C LEU A 164 -10.22 -21.83 -6.10
N MET A 165 -9.91 -20.54 -6.05
CA MET A 165 -9.21 -19.97 -4.89
C MET A 165 -10.02 -20.11 -3.60
N ARG A 166 -11.35 -19.94 -3.67
CA ARG A 166 -12.26 -20.17 -2.55
C ARG A 166 -12.25 -21.63 -2.11
N GLU A 167 -12.21 -22.58 -3.04
CA GLU A 167 -12.05 -24.01 -2.72
C GLU A 167 -10.70 -24.30 -2.06
N TYR A 168 -9.61 -23.66 -2.49
CA TYR A 168 -8.29 -23.79 -1.84
C TYR A 168 -8.27 -23.20 -0.43
N ILE A 169 -8.92 -22.05 -0.22
CA ILE A 169 -9.09 -21.46 1.12
C ILE A 169 -9.91 -22.43 1.97
N ASP A 170 -11.03 -22.95 1.46
CA ASP A 170 -11.85 -23.92 2.17
C ASP A 170 -11.04 -25.16 2.56
N TYR A 171 -10.23 -25.69 1.65
CA TYR A 171 -9.36 -26.84 1.94
C TYR A 171 -8.28 -26.54 3.00
N GLU A 172 -7.75 -25.30 3.01
CA GLU A 172 -6.75 -24.89 4.00
C GLU A 172 -7.35 -24.76 5.41
N PHE A 173 -8.62 -24.38 5.57
CA PHE A 173 -9.22 -24.14 6.89
C PHE A 173 -10.19 -25.23 7.35
N SER A 174 -10.86 -25.93 6.43
CA SER A 174 -11.83 -26.99 6.76
C SER A 174 -11.17 -28.21 7.41
N GLY A 175 -11.92 -28.91 8.27
CA GLY A 175 -11.48 -30.16 8.90
C GLY A 175 -10.43 -30.02 10.01
N LYS A 176 -9.98 -28.80 10.30
CA LYS A 176 -9.24 -28.47 11.52
C LYS A 176 -10.28 -28.37 12.67
N GLU A 177 -9.90 -28.67 13.92
CA GLU A 177 -10.81 -28.57 15.10
C GLU A 177 -11.16 -27.10 15.44
N LEU A 178 -11.81 -26.42 14.50
CA LEU A 178 -12.35 -25.09 14.63
C LEU A 178 -13.65 -25.23 15.42
N SER A 179 -13.62 -24.97 16.72
CA SER A 179 -14.74 -25.19 17.67
C SER A 179 -15.99 -24.31 17.41
N ILE A 180 -16.06 -23.61 16.27
CA ILE A 180 -17.10 -22.65 15.87
C ILE A 180 -17.90 -23.23 14.69
N ASP A 181 -19.15 -22.82 14.54
CA ASP A 181 -19.95 -23.07 13.32
C ASP A 181 -19.21 -22.50 12.10
N TYR A 182 -18.52 -23.38 11.37
CA TYR A 182 -17.67 -23.04 10.24
C TYR A 182 -18.48 -22.42 9.10
N ASP A 183 -18.09 -21.22 8.67
CA ASP A 183 -18.66 -20.49 7.55
C ASP A 183 -17.53 -20.00 6.63
N LEU A 184 -17.48 -20.54 5.41
CA LEU A 184 -16.44 -20.22 4.43
C LEU A 184 -16.42 -18.73 4.09
N GLU A 185 -17.57 -18.04 4.03
CA GLU A 185 -17.58 -16.61 3.70
C GLU A 185 -16.89 -15.80 4.79
N ARG A 186 -17.07 -16.19 6.06
CA ARG A 186 -16.39 -15.56 7.20
C ARG A 186 -14.91 -15.89 7.27
N ILE A 187 -14.54 -17.11 6.89
CA ILE A 187 -13.11 -17.48 6.76
C ILE A 187 -12.44 -16.66 5.65
N ILE A 188 -13.11 -16.45 4.53
CA ILE A 188 -12.61 -15.59 3.45
C ILE A 188 -12.42 -14.16 3.95
N ASP A 189 -13.38 -13.63 4.71
CA ASP A 189 -13.30 -12.29 5.33
C ASP A 189 -12.07 -12.13 6.24
N ASP A 190 -11.78 -13.14 7.06
CA ASP A 190 -10.60 -13.16 7.92
C ASP A 190 -9.30 -13.41 7.14
N TRP A 191 -9.38 -14.18 6.05
CA TRP A 191 -8.26 -14.41 5.14
C TRP A 191 -7.81 -13.13 4.43
N ILE A 192 -8.77 -12.30 4.01
CA ILE A 192 -8.50 -10.97 3.44
C ILE A 192 -7.84 -10.07 4.48
N LEU A 193 -8.34 -10.06 5.73
CA LEU A 193 -7.73 -9.31 6.83
C LEU A 193 -6.28 -9.74 7.08
N MET A 194 -6.00 -11.05 7.09
CA MET A 194 -4.63 -11.57 7.19
C MET A 194 -3.76 -11.07 6.03
N GLY A 195 -4.31 -11.00 4.82
CA GLY A 195 -3.64 -10.41 3.65
C GLY A 195 -3.18 -8.95 3.89
N PHE A 196 -4.04 -8.12 4.49
CA PHE A 196 -3.70 -6.72 4.79
C PHE A 196 -2.52 -6.56 5.76
N LEU A 197 -2.28 -7.53 6.65
CA LEU A 197 -1.16 -7.50 7.59
C LEU A 197 0.21 -7.71 6.93
N VAL A 198 0.24 -8.41 5.79
CA VAL A 198 1.51 -8.68 5.09
C VAL A 198 1.97 -7.47 4.27
N GLY A 199 1.02 -6.74 3.70
CA GLY A 199 1.29 -5.53 2.95
C GLY A 199 0.09 -5.08 2.13
N ASN A 200 -0.07 -3.78 2.00
CA ASN A 200 -1.08 -3.10 1.20
C ASN A 200 -0.59 -1.69 0.87
N ASP A 201 -1.35 -0.95 0.06
CA ASP A 201 -0.96 0.39 -0.40
C ASP A 201 -1.17 1.51 0.63
N PHE A 202 -1.87 1.25 1.74
CA PHE A 202 -2.35 2.29 2.67
C PHE A 202 -1.55 2.38 3.97
N ILE A 203 -1.01 1.26 4.44
CA ILE A 203 -0.16 1.20 5.65
C ILE A 203 1.12 0.42 5.35
N PRO A 204 2.25 0.79 5.97
CA PRO A 204 3.49 0.03 5.85
C PRO A 204 3.32 -1.40 6.37
N HIS A 205 4.05 -2.32 5.77
CA HIS A 205 4.14 -3.70 6.23
C HIS A 205 4.72 -3.77 7.65
N LEU A 206 4.28 -4.76 8.41
CA LEU A 206 4.85 -5.04 9.73
C LEU A 206 6.33 -5.43 9.60
N PRO A 207 7.19 -5.04 10.57
CA PRO A 207 8.60 -5.40 10.56
C PRO A 207 8.79 -6.92 10.37
N HIS A 208 9.69 -7.30 9.47
CA HIS A 208 10.10 -8.69 9.21
C HIS A 208 9.01 -9.64 8.66
N LEU A 209 7.75 -9.20 8.58
CA LEU A 209 6.64 -9.99 8.07
C LEU A 209 6.50 -9.81 6.54
N HIS A 210 7.04 -10.76 5.76
CA HIS A 210 7.05 -10.69 4.30
C HIS A 210 6.62 -12.01 3.64
N ILE A 211 5.92 -11.93 2.50
CA ILE A 211 5.53 -13.12 1.71
C ILE A 211 6.74 -13.96 1.33
N SER A 212 7.88 -13.33 1.00
CA SER A 212 9.12 -14.03 0.65
C SER A 212 9.72 -14.84 1.79
N HIS A 213 9.31 -14.57 3.04
CA HIS A 213 9.79 -15.22 4.26
C HIS A 213 8.63 -15.97 4.96
N ASP A 214 7.77 -16.64 4.19
CA ASP A 214 6.68 -17.50 4.68
C ASP A 214 5.67 -16.83 5.65
N ALA A 215 5.41 -15.52 5.50
CA ALA A 215 4.43 -14.82 6.33
C ALA A 215 3.00 -15.40 6.23
N LEU A 216 2.55 -15.83 5.04
CA LEU A 216 1.19 -16.34 4.86
C LEU A 216 0.93 -17.64 5.64
N PRO A 217 1.78 -18.69 5.53
CA PRO A 217 1.67 -19.88 6.40
C PRO A 217 1.65 -19.55 7.89
N LEU A 218 2.49 -18.61 8.35
CA LEU A 218 2.53 -18.17 9.75
C LEU A 218 1.19 -17.58 10.17
N LEU A 219 0.63 -16.65 9.40
CA LEU A 219 -0.65 -16.01 9.68
C LEU A 219 -1.78 -17.04 9.79
N TYR A 220 -1.84 -18.00 8.85
CA TYR A 220 -2.88 -19.03 8.84
C TYR A 220 -2.75 -19.97 10.04
N LYS A 221 -1.53 -20.44 10.32
CA LYS A 221 -1.26 -21.34 11.46
C LYS A 221 -1.64 -20.69 12.78
N THR A 222 -1.26 -19.42 12.95
CA THR A 222 -1.65 -18.64 14.13
C THR A 222 -3.16 -18.52 14.22
N TYR A 223 -3.83 -18.19 13.12
CA TYR A 223 -5.29 -18.02 13.09
C TYR A 223 -6.02 -19.32 13.46
N ILE A 224 -5.66 -20.44 12.84
CA ILE A 224 -6.19 -21.77 13.14
C ILE A 224 -6.02 -22.12 14.62
N SER A 225 -4.87 -21.76 15.22
CA SER A 225 -4.58 -22.08 16.62
C SER A 225 -5.43 -21.27 17.60
N VAL A 226 -5.74 -20.01 17.28
CA VAL A 226 -6.48 -19.13 18.20
C VAL A 226 -7.98 -19.18 17.98
N LEU A 227 -8.44 -19.39 16.74
CA LEU A 227 -9.86 -19.33 16.35
C LEU A 227 -10.78 -20.12 17.31
N PRO A 228 -10.44 -21.34 17.76
CA PRO A 228 -11.29 -22.10 18.69
C PRO A 228 -11.54 -21.41 20.05
N SER A 229 -10.69 -20.47 20.44
CA SER A 229 -10.74 -19.74 21.72
C SER A 229 -11.37 -18.33 21.61
N LEU A 230 -11.59 -17.85 20.39
CA LEU A 230 -12.11 -16.50 20.14
C LEU A 230 -13.62 -16.41 20.36
N GLY A 231 -14.35 -17.49 20.09
CA GLY A 231 -15.82 -17.51 20.15
C GLY A 231 -16.49 -16.76 18.99
N GLY A 232 -15.73 -16.41 17.95
CA GLY A 232 -16.17 -15.74 16.73
C GLY A 232 -14.99 -15.45 15.79
N TYR A 233 -15.29 -14.78 14.68
CA TYR A 233 -14.33 -14.40 13.64
C TYR A 233 -13.62 -13.06 13.98
N LEU A 234 -12.60 -12.68 13.20
CA LEU A 234 -11.85 -11.42 13.38
C LEU A 234 -12.54 -10.24 12.69
N ASN A 235 -13.15 -10.48 11.53
CA ASN A 235 -13.79 -9.51 10.66
C ASN A 235 -15.28 -9.87 10.47
N GLU A 236 -16.15 -8.94 10.85
CA GLU A 236 -17.59 -9.08 10.74
C GLU A 236 -18.11 -8.11 9.69
N ASN A 237 -18.07 -8.51 8.41
CA ASN A 237 -18.53 -7.69 7.27
C ASN A 237 -17.87 -6.30 7.29
N GLY A 238 -16.55 -6.27 7.22
CA GLY A 238 -15.75 -5.05 7.19
C GLY A 238 -15.64 -4.32 8.53
N HIS A 239 -16.05 -4.93 9.64
CA HIS A 239 -15.87 -4.38 11.01
C HIS A 239 -14.98 -5.31 11.83
N LEU A 240 -13.90 -4.79 12.40
CA LEU A 240 -13.01 -5.57 13.26
C LEU A 240 -13.69 -5.89 14.58
N ASN A 241 -13.64 -7.16 14.95
CA ASN A 241 -13.86 -7.58 16.32
C ASN A 241 -12.56 -7.37 17.11
N LEU A 242 -12.39 -6.19 17.70
CA LEU A 242 -11.15 -5.78 18.34
C LEU A 242 -10.69 -6.73 19.46
N ARG A 243 -11.61 -7.38 20.17
CA ARG A 243 -11.29 -8.37 21.21
C ARG A 243 -10.67 -9.63 20.61
N ASN A 244 -11.24 -10.11 19.51
CA ASN A 244 -10.74 -11.31 18.83
C ASN A 244 -9.44 -11.00 18.10
N PHE A 245 -9.35 -9.82 17.48
CA PHE A 245 -8.18 -9.34 16.79
C PHE A 245 -6.99 -9.10 17.74
N GLU A 246 -7.22 -8.55 18.93
CA GLU A 246 -6.20 -8.42 19.97
C GLU A 246 -5.58 -9.78 20.33
N LYS A 247 -6.41 -10.79 20.65
CA LYS A 247 -5.93 -12.14 20.96
C LYS A 247 -5.14 -12.77 19.81
N TYR A 248 -5.57 -12.51 18.57
CA TYR A 248 -4.85 -12.97 17.38
C TYR A 248 -3.47 -12.31 17.27
N LEU A 249 -3.39 -10.98 17.44
CA LEU A 249 -2.13 -10.24 17.41
C LEU A 249 -1.22 -10.60 18.57
N GLU A 250 -1.76 -10.84 19.77
CA GLU A 250 -0.99 -11.31 20.93
C GLU A 250 -0.28 -12.63 20.64
N LYS A 251 -0.98 -13.58 19.99
CA LYS A 251 -0.36 -14.84 19.57
C LYS A 251 0.64 -14.63 18.44
N LEU A 252 0.29 -13.78 17.47
CA LEU A 252 1.16 -13.48 16.33
C LEU A 252 2.44 -12.76 16.75
N ALA A 253 2.41 -11.98 17.83
CA ALA A 253 3.55 -11.27 18.40
C ALA A 253 4.65 -12.20 18.96
N GLU A 254 4.39 -13.50 19.11
CA GLU A 254 5.45 -14.49 19.35
C GLU A 254 6.49 -14.48 18.22
N PHE A 255 6.08 -14.15 16.98
CA PHE A 255 6.96 -13.99 15.84
C PHE A 255 8.08 -12.96 16.08
N ASP A 256 7.77 -11.80 16.67
CA ASP A 256 8.80 -10.79 16.95
C ASP A 256 9.88 -11.35 17.88
N ARG A 257 9.48 -12.18 18.85
CA ARG A 257 10.39 -12.80 19.82
C ARG A 257 11.23 -13.89 19.17
N GLU A 258 10.61 -14.73 18.34
CA GLU A 258 11.32 -15.76 17.58
C GLU A 258 12.35 -15.14 16.64
N HIS A 259 11.96 -14.10 15.90
CA HIS A 259 12.86 -13.36 15.02
C HIS A 259 14.02 -12.71 15.80
N PHE A 260 13.71 -12.03 16.91
CA PHE A 260 14.75 -11.42 17.72
C PHE A 260 15.69 -12.46 18.34
N SER A 261 15.21 -13.65 18.69
CA SER A 261 16.05 -14.74 19.20
C SER A 261 17.14 -15.13 18.20
N GLU A 262 16.81 -15.23 16.91
CA GLU A 262 17.80 -15.49 15.85
C GLU A 262 18.84 -14.39 15.75
N VAL A 263 18.40 -13.13 15.74
CA VAL A 263 19.29 -11.94 15.71
C VAL A 263 20.17 -11.89 16.95
N PHE A 264 19.61 -12.20 18.12
CA PHE A 264 20.29 -12.17 19.41
C PHE A 264 21.38 -13.24 19.52
N VAL A 265 21.14 -14.44 18.99
CA VAL A 265 22.17 -15.49 18.92
C VAL A 265 23.34 -15.02 18.05
N ASP A 266 23.07 -14.39 16.91
CA ASP A 266 24.12 -13.85 16.05
C ASP A 266 24.88 -12.70 16.73
N LEU A 267 24.17 -11.77 17.41
CA LEU A 267 24.78 -10.70 18.20
C LEU A 267 25.74 -11.24 19.27
N LYS A 268 25.30 -12.20 20.08
CA LYS A 268 26.14 -12.85 21.11
C LYS A 268 27.34 -13.57 20.50
N TRP A 269 27.15 -14.22 19.35
CA TRP A 269 28.25 -14.85 18.62
C TRP A 269 29.29 -13.83 18.12
N PHE A 270 28.83 -12.68 17.60
CA PHE A 270 29.70 -11.58 17.19
C PHE A 270 30.47 -10.99 18.38
N GLU A 271 29.81 -10.74 19.51
CA GLU A 271 30.45 -10.28 20.75
C GLU A 271 31.56 -11.23 21.22
N SER A 272 31.28 -12.53 21.18
CA SER A 272 32.23 -13.59 21.55
C SER A 272 33.49 -13.59 20.67
N LYS A 273 33.36 -13.22 19.38
CA LYS A 273 34.47 -13.23 18.41
C LYS A 273 35.27 -11.94 18.34
N VAL A 274 34.63 -10.78 18.51
CA VAL A 274 35.27 -9.48 18.31
C VAL A 274 35.73 -8.86 19.65
N GLY A 275 35.25 -9.41 20.77
CA GLY A 275 35.41 -8.80 22.09
C GLY A 275 34.60 -7.50 22.20
N ASN A 276 34.35 -7.05 23.44
CA ASN A 276 33.50 -5.92 23.86
C ASN A 276 33.70 -4.54 23.16
N LYS A 277 34.50 -4.44 22.10
CA LYS A 277 34.97 -3.19 21.49
C LYS A 277 34.17 -2.71 20.27
N TYR A 278 33.08 -3.39 19.88
CA TYR A 278 32.22 -2.97 18.77
C TYR A 278 30.72 -3.08 19.08
N LEU A 279 30.30 -2.70 20.28
CA LEU A 279 28.89 -2.44 20.55
C LEU A 279 28.54 -1.02 20.10
N ASN A 280 28.36 -0.86 18.79
CA ASN A 280 27.66 0.26 18.19
C ASN A 280 26.86 -0.28 17.00
N GLU A 281 25.74 0.37 16.71
CA GLU A 281 24.80 0.27 15.55
C GLU A 281 25.26 -0.59 14.35
N ALA A 282 26.52 -0.51 13.94
CA ALA A 282 27.14 -1.34 12.91
C ALA A 282 27.12 -2.86 13.18
N ALA A 283 27.21 -3.31 14.43
CA ALA A 283 27.13 -4.74 14.78
C ALA A 283 25.69 -5.28 14.70
N GLY A 284 24.70 -4.47 15.10
CA GLY A 284 23.27 -4.78 14.93
C GLY A 284 22.87 -4.84 13.46
N LEU A 285 23.27 -3.84 12.67
CA LEU A 285 23.04 -3.82 11.23
C LEU A 285 23.75 -4.98 10.50
N ALA A 286 24.95 -5.38 10.95
CA ALA A 286 25.66 -6.53 10.39
C ALA A 286 25.00 -7.86 10.77
N ALA A 287 24.49 -8.00 12.00
CA ALA A 287 23.74 -9.18 12.42
C ALA A 287 22.41 -9.31 11.67
N GLU A 288 21.66 -8.21 11.49
CA GLU A 288 20.44 -8.18 10.66
C GLU A 288 20.73 -8.54 9.19
N GLN A 289 21.85 -8.06 8.63
CA GLN A 289 22.28 -8.42 7.28
C GLN A 289 22.71 -9.89 7.16
N GLU A 290 23.38 -10.45 8.17
CA GLU A 290 23.73 -11.87 8.18
C GLU A 290 22.48 -12.75 8.31
N ALA A 291 21.56 -12.43 9.21
CA ALA A 291 20.30 -13.14 9.39
C ALA A 291 19.48 -13.15 8.08
N ALA A 292 19.37 -12.00 7.40
CA ALA A 292 18.70 -11.88 6.10
C ALA A 292 19.41 -12.67 4.96
N SER A 293 20.70 -13.03 5.12
CA SER A 293 21.48 -13.73 4.08
C SER A 293 21.46 -15.26 4.19
N ARG A 294 21.08 -15.82 5.35
CA ARG A 294 21.11 -17.27 5.61
C ARG A 294 19.94 -18.06 5.02
N ASP A 295 18.94 -17.37 4.47
CA ASP A 295 17.72 -17.95 3.91
C ASP A 295 17.93 -18.68 2.55
N SER A 296 19.11 -19.25 2.34
CA SER A 296 19.46 -20.01 1.14
C SER A 296 20.32 -21.26 1.38
N LYS A 297 20.77 -21.60 2.60
CA LYS A 297 21.48 -22.88 2.85
C LYS A 297 21.32 -23.45 4.26
N LYS A 298 20.57 -24.58 4.31
CA LYS A 298 20.60 -25.75 5.22
C LYS A 298 20.96 -25.59 6.71
N GLU A 299 20.03 -26.11 7.51
CA GLU A 299 20.14 -26.57 8.90
C GLU A 299 21.52 -27.11 9.29
N VAL A 300 22.07 -26.59 10.39
CA VAL A 300 23.16 -27.23 11.12
C VAL A 300 22.72 -27.43 12.57
N SER A 301 22.42 -28.67 12.93
CA SER A 301 22.21 -29.10 14.31
C SER A 301 23.54 -29.14 15.08
N PHE A 302 23.56 -28.65 16.33
CA PHE A 302 24.65 -28.90 17.28
C PHE A 302 24.11 -29.39 18.65
N PRO A 303 24.95 -30.10 19.43
CA PRO A 303 24.47 -31.07 20.42
C PRO A 303 24.19 -30.45 21.79
N ALA A 304 23.20 -31.03 22.47
CA ALA A 304 22.81 -30.69 23.82
C ALA A 304 23.96 -30.86 24.83
N ALA A 305 24.30 -29.78 25.54
CA ALA A 305 25.26 -29.79 26.63
C ALA A 305 24.53 -29.68 27.99
N GLY A 306 24.70 -30.73 28.80
CA GLY A 306 24.81 -30.70 30.27
C GLY A 306 23.74 -29.98 31.10
N LYS A 307 22.82 -30.74 31.69
CA LYS A 307 22.01 -30.32 32.85
C LYS A 307 22.89 -30.03 34.08
N GLY A 308 22.81 -28.81 34.62
CA GLY A 308 23.26 -28.47 35.97
C GLY A 308 22.97 -27.01 36.32
N SER A 309 22.20 -26.78 37.40
CA SER A 309 21.69 -25.48 37.91
C SER A 309 20.67 -24.80 36.98
N ALA A 310 19.40 -25.20 37.07
CA ALA A 310 18.35 -24.85 36.09
C ALA A 310 17.20 -24.03 36.72
N GLY A 311 17.52 -23.00 37.49
CA GLY A 311 16.48 -22.18 38.14
C GLY A 311 16.86 -20.71 38.21
N GLU A 312 17.97 -20.39 38.87
CA GLU A 312 18.46 -19.01 38.98
C GLU A 312 19.13 -18.55 37.67
N ASP A 313 19.89 -19.44 37.01
CA ASP A 313 20.59 -19.12 35.75
C ASP A 313 19.63 -18.96 34.55
N GLU A 314 18.49 -19.67 34.52
CA GLU A 314 17.48 -19.57 33.45
C GLU A 314 16.63 -18.27 33.58
N GLU A 315 16.25 -17.90 34.81
CA GLU A 315 15.51 -16.65 35.06
C GLU A 315 16.36 -15.40 34.73
N GLU A 316 17.67 -15.42 35.05
CA GLU A 316 18.59 -14.33 34.71
C GLU A 316 18.82 -14.19 33.19
N GLU A 317 18.86 -15.29 32.45
CA GLU A 317 18.98 -15.28 30.99
C GLU A 317 17.71 -14.75 30.30
N ASP A 318 16.52 -15.12 30.79
CA ASP A 318 15.24 -14.63 30.28
C ASP A 318 15.06 -13.12 30.53
N ASP A 319 15.44 -12.62 31.71
CA ASP A 319 15.41 -11.19 32.04
C ASP A 319 16.37 -10.37 31.17
N MET A 320 17.55 -10.94 30.86
CA MET A 320 18.50 -10.33 29.93
C MET A 320 17.92 -10.26 28.51
N PHE A 321 17.32 -11.35 28.03
CA PHE A 321 16.69 -11.39 26.71
C PHE A 321 15.59 -10.34 26.56
N GLU A 322 14.68 -10.23 27.54
CA GLU A 322 13.59 -9.26 27.50
C GLU A 322 14.11 -7.82 27.55
N THR A 323 15.18 -7.56 28.30
CA THR A 323 15.83 -6.24 28.34
C THR A 323 16.43 -5.86 26.99
N GLU A 324 17.16 -6.78 26.36
CA GLU A 324 17.77 -6.59 25.05
C GLU A 324 16.71 -6.45 23.96
N PHE A 325 15.63 -7.23 24.01
CA PHE A 325 14.51 -7.11 23.08
C PHE A 325 13.83 -5.74 23.16
N ARG A 326 13.63 -5.22 24.38
CA ARG A 326 13.11 -3.86 24.57
C ARG A 326 14.06 -2.81 24.01
N GLN A 327 15.36 -2.97 24.21
CA GLN A 327 16.36 -2.04 23.70
C GLN A 327 16.45 -2.09 22.16
N TYR A 328 16.33 -3.27 21.56
CA TYR A 328 16.24 -3.48 20.12
C TYR A 328 15.06 -2.72 19.52
N LYS A 329 13.84 -2.94 20.04
CA LYS A 329 12.65 -2.21 19.59
C LYS A 329 12.76 -0.70 19.82
N ARG A 330 13.31 -0.27 20.96
CA ARG A 330 13.55 1.15 21.24
C ARG A 330 14.45 1.78 20.18
N THR A 331 15.52 1.09 19.80
CA THR A 331 16.45 1.55 18.76
C THR A 331 15.73 1.67 17.42
N TYR A 332 14.89 0.70 17.05
CA TYR A 332 14.05 0.79 15.85
C TYR A 332 13.18 2.05 15.87
N TYR A 333 12.41 2.30 16.94
CA TYR A 333 11.54 3.49 17.00
C TYR A 333 12.33 4.80 16.94
N MET A 334 13.47 4.89 17.63
CA MET A 334 14.30 6.10 17.63
C MET A 334 14.96 6.37 16.26
N THR A 335 15.40 5.32 15.57
CA THR A 335 16.15 5.45 14.30
C THR A 335 15.25 5.50 13.06
N LYS A 336 14.22 4.65 12.99
CA LYS A 336 13.31 4.55 11.84
C LYS A 336 12.19 5.58 11.92
N ILE A 337 11.50 5.64 13.06
CA ILE A 337 10.36 6.58 13.25
C ILE A 337 10.86 7.98 13.62
N GLY A 338 12.05 8.09 14.22
CA GLY A 338 12.65 9.38 14.57
C GLY A 338 12.07 10.01 15.84
N VAL A 339 11.59 9.19 16.78
CA VAL A 339 11.08 9.67 18.07
C VAL A 339 12.20 9.79 19.10
N ASP A 340 12.23 10.89 19.84
CA ASP A 340 13.26 11.10 20.89
C ASP A 340 13.04 10.21 22.12
N VAL A 341 11.77 9.98 22.48
CA VAL A 341 11.38 9.21 23.66
C VAL A 341 10.30 8.20 23.31
N VAL A 342 10.64 6.92 23.43
CA VAL A 342 9.69 5.81 23.33
C VAL A 342 8.99 5.65 24.68
N SER A 343 7.77 6.16 24.78
CA SER A 343 6.91 6.06 25.96
C SER A 343 5.73 5.13 25.70
N ASP A 344 5.08 4.64 26.76
CA ASP A 344 3.88 3.80 26.63
C ASP A 344 2.75 4.54 25.89
N ASP A 345 2.60 5.84 26.12
CA ASP A 345 1.63 6.69 25.41
C ASP A 345 1.93 6.76 23.91
N PHE A 346 3.22 6.86 23.53
CA PHE A 346 3.63 6.82 22.13
C PHE A 346 3.32 5.46 21.50
N LEU A 347 3.64 4.34 22.15
CA LEU A 347 3.35 3.00 21.64
C LEU A 347 1.85 2.75 21.52
N ALA A 348 1.05 3.20 22.49
CA ALA A 348 -0.41 3.13 22.42
C ALA A 348 -0.96 3.96 21.25
N ALA A 349 -0.39 5.14 20.97
CA ALA A 349 -0.75 5.94 19.80
C ALA A 349 -0.37 5.26 18.48
N GLN A 350 0.80 4.60 18.40
CA GLN A 350 1.21 3.81 17.23
C GLN A 350 0.25 2.64 16.99
N ALA A 351 -0.05 1.86 18.03
CA ALA A 351 -0.96 0.73 17.99
C ALA A 351 -2.36 1.18 17.53
N LYS A 352 -2.89 2.23 18.15
CA LYS A 352 -4.19 2.80 17.76
C LYS A 352 -4.20 3.21 16.29
N CYS A 353 -3.19 3.97 15.85
CA CYS A 353 -3.15 4.46 14.47
C CYS A 353 -3.05 3.33 13.44
N TYR A 354 -2.30 2.27 13.75
CA TYR A 354 -2.18 1.10 12.89
C TYR A 354 -3.51 0.33 12.79
N VAL A 355 -4.18 0.09 13.93
CA VAL A 355 -5.48 -0.60 13.97
C VAL A 355 -6.59 0.25 13.32
N GLU A 356 -6.58 1.57 13.50
CA GLU A 356 -7.45 2.49 12.74
C GLU A 356 -7.22 2.33 11.23
N GLY A 357 -5.98 2.17 10.78
CA GLY A 357 -5.68 1.91 9.38
C GLY A 357 -6.23 0.59 8.86
N ILE A 358 -6.05 -0.51 9.59
CA ILE A 358 -6.63 -1.80 9.22
C ILE A 358 -8.17 -1.71 9.11
N GLN A 359 -8.82 -1.05 10.06
CA GLN A 359 -10.27 -0.85 10.02
C GLN A 359 -10.69 0.04 8.85
N TRP A 360 -9.93 1.08 8.53
CA TRP A 360 -10.17 1.95 7.37
C TRP A 360 -10.08 1.15 6.06
N ILE A 361 -9.05 0.29 5.90
CA ILE A 361 -8.86 -0.57 4.73
C ILE A 361 -10.04 -1.54 4.61
N LEU A 362 -10.42 -2.23 5.69
CA LEU A 362 -11.60 -3.10 5.69
C LEU A 362 -12.86 -2.36 5.23
N HIS A 363 -13.09 -1.16 5.76
CA HIS A 363 -14.19 -0.35 5.28
C HIS A 363 -14.07 0.01 3.80
N TYR A 364 -12.88 0.39 3.32
CA TYR A 364 -12.66 0.73 1.92
C TYR A 364 -13.02 -0.42 0.97
N TYR A 365 -12.70 -1.66 1.35
CA TYR A 365 -12.98 -2.86 0.55
C TYR A 365 -14.47 -3.27 0.62
N TYR A 366 -15.09 -3.25 1.81
CA TYR A 366 -16.45 -3.76 2.03
C TYR A 366 -17.54 -2.71 1.84
N HIS A 367 -17.32 -1.49 2.34
CA HIS A 367 -18.31 -0.41 2.40
C HIS A 367 -17.98 0.79 1.50
N GLY A 368 -16.80 0.82 0.89
CA GLY A 368 -16.27 2.00 0.21
C GLY A 368 -15.66 3.01 1.19
N VAL A 369 -15.19 4.15 0.66
CA VAL A 369 -14.43 5.14 1.43
C VAL A 369 -15.24 5.66 2.62
N GLN A 370 -14.69 5.53 3.83
CA GLN A 370 -15.27 6.09 5.06
C GLN A 370 -14.54 7.33 5.57
N SER A 371 -13.36 7.64 5.01
CA SER A 371 -12.69 8.91 5.22
C SER A 371 -11.77 9.21 4.04
N TRP A 372 -11.99 10.35 3.37
CA TRP A 372 -11.14 10.82 2.28
C TRP A 372 -9.83 11.47 2.77
N SER A 373 -9.80 11.89 4.03
CA SER A 373 -8.69 12.64 4.64
C SER A 373 -7.85 11.81 5.60
N TRP A 374 -8.33 10.63 6.01
CA TRP A 374 -7.55 9.73 6.87
C TRP A 374 -6.30 9.25 6.11
N TYR A 375 -5.17 9.23 6.81
CA TYR A 375 -3.92 8.67 6.33
C TYR A 375 -3.13 8.11 7.51
N TYR A 376 -2.22 7.18 7.22
CA TYR A 376 -1.27 6.70 8.21
C TYR A 376 -0.05 7.65 8.28
N PRO A 377 0.18 8.36 9.41
CA PRO A 377 1.12 9.48 9.48
C PRO A 377 2.56 9.05 9.80
N TYR A 378 2.92 7.80 9.52
CA TYR A 378 4.26 7.27 9.75
C TYR A 378 4.73 6.49 8.52
N HIS A 379 6.03 6.50 8.25
CA HIS A 379 6.61 5.73 7.13
C HIS A 379 6.80 4.24 7.45
N TYR A 380 6.73 3.87 8.73
CA TYR A 380 6.98 2.51 9.22
C TYR A 380 5.90 2.05 10.20
N ALA A 381 5.64 0.74 10.24
CA ALA A 381 4.68 0.14 11.15
C ALA A 381 5.30 -0.11 12.54
N PRO A 382 4.49 -0.20 13.62
CA PRO A 382 4.96 -0.70 14.91
C PRO A 382 5.26 -2.20 14.86
N PHE A 383 5.99 -2.69 15.86
CA PHE A 383 6.14 -4.13 16.11
C PHE A 383 4.81 -4.76 16.53
N LEU A 384 4.56 -6.01 16.15
CA LEU A 384 3.37 -6.77 16.56
C LEU A 384 3.24 -6.82 18.08
N SER A 385 4.36 -7.05 18.76
CA SER A 385 4.48 -7.11 20.20
C SER A 385 4.20 -5.79 20.91
N ASP A 386 4.05 -4.67 20.20
CA ASP A 386 3.65 -3.38 20.77
C ASP A 386 2.20 -2.98 20.43
N ILE A 387 1.51 -3.74 19.57
CA ILE A 387 0.08 -3.55 19.28
C ILE A 387 -0.75 -4.27 20.35
N ARG A 388 -0.94 -3.62 21.49
CA ARG A 388 -1.68 -4.17 22.66
C ARG A 388 -2.74 -3.20 23.16
N ASN A 389 -3.66 -3.71 23.99
CA ASN A 389 -4.74 -2.93 24.61
C ASN A 389 -5.63 -2.22 23.58
N ILE A 390 -5.89 -2.88 22.46
CA ILE A 390 -6.70 -2.41 21.34
C ILE A 390 -8.18 -2.77 21.50
N SER A 391 -8.53 -3.72 22.37
CA SER A 391 -9.89 -4.25 22.53
C SER A 391 -10.95 -3.21 22.94
N GLU A 392 -10.54 -2.11 23.56
CA GLU A 392 -11.42 -1.02 24.00
C GLU A 392 -11.34 0.24 23.10
N LEU A 393 -10.55 0.20 22.03
CA LEU A 393 -10.42 1.35 21.14
C LEU A 393 -11.74 1.72 20.48
N LYS A 394 -11.96 3.02 20.34
CA LYS A 394 -13.08 3.59 19.59
C LYS A 394 -12.54 4.12 18.27
N LEU A 395 -12.81 3.39 17.20
CA LEU A 395 -12.41 3.75 15.84
C LEU A 395 -13.54 4.56 15.22
N THR A 396 -13.26 5.80 14.84
CA THR A 396 -14.25 6.71 14.24
C THR A 396 -13.64 7.42 13.05
N PHE A 397 -14.37 7.45 11.94
CA PHE A 397 -13.94 8.09 10.70
C PHE A 397 -14.88 9.23 10.36
N ASP A 398 -14.32 10.38 10.01
CA ASP A 398 -15.06 11.46 9.35
C ASP A 398 -14.88 11.30 7.84
N LEU A 399 -16.00 11.21 7.12
CA LEU A 399 -15.98 11.03 5.67
C LEU A 399 -15.20 12.14 4.98
N GLY A 400 -15.32 13.39 5.44
CA GLY A 400 -14.67 14.52 4.80
C GLY A 400 -15.10 14.69 3.34
N LYS A 401 -14.20 15.23 2.50
CA LYS A 401 -14.44 15.41 1.05
C LYS A 401 -13.18 15.02 0.28
N PRO A 402 -13.33 14.46 -0.94
CA PRO A 402 -12.18 14.24 -1.81
C PRO A 402 -11.52 15.57 -2.19
N PHE A 403 -10.20 15.54 -2.38
CA PHE A 403 -9.48 16.65 -2.99
C PHE A 403 -10.05 17.02 -4.36
N MET A 404 -10.03 18.31 -4.67
CA MET A 404 -10.26 18.77 -6.05
C MET A 404 -9.09 18.33 -6.94
N PRO A 405 -9.28 18.12 -8.26
CA PRO A 405 -8.24 17.57 -9.13
C PRO A 405 -6.89 18.30 -9.05
N PHE A 406 -6.86 19.64 -9.03
CA PHE A 406 -5.60 20.39 -8.91
C PHE A 406 -4.97 20.35 -7.51
N GLN A 407 -5.78 20.21 -6.47
CA GLN A 407 -5.27 20.01 -5.10
C GLN A 407 -4.60 18.64 -5.01
N GLN A 408 -5.25 17.62 -5.58
CA GLN A 408 -4.69 16.28 -5.69
C GLN A 408 -3.40 16.28 -6.52
N LEU A 409 -3.37 16.96 -7.67
CA LEU A 409 -2.14 17.09 -8.47
C LEU A 409 -1.01 17.75 -7.68
N LEU A 410 -1.28 18.81 -6.91
CA LEU A 410 -0.28 19.38 -6.01
C LEU A 410 0.17 18.37 -4.94
N ALA A 411 -0.74 17.54 -4.45
CA ALA A 411 -0.43 16.56 -3.42
C ALA A 411 0.40 15.36 -3.90
N VAL A 412 0.27 14.98 -5.18
CA VAL A 412 0.93 13.77 -5.71
C VAL A 412 2.10 14.08 -6.65
N LEU A 413 2.07 15.18 -7.40
CA LEU A 413 3.11 15.45 -8.39
C LEU A 413 4.41 15.93 -7.74
N PRO A 414 5.59 15.47 -8.21
CA PRO A 414 6.86 16.11 -7.89
C PRO A 414 7.04 17.41 -8.69
N ALA A 415 7.91 18.30 -8.21
CA ALA A 415 8.20 19.58 -8.86
C ALA A 415 8.66 19.44 -10.33
N ALA A 416 9.33 18.33 -10.67
CA ALA A 416 9.74 18.01 -12.04
C ALA A 416 8.58 17.90 -13.04
N SER A 417 7.37 17.53 -12.57
CA SER A 417 6.16 17.43 -13.40
C SER A 417 5.23 18.64 -13.25
N MET A 418 5.72 19.80 -12.77
CA MET A 418 4.90 21.01 -12.58
C MET A 418 4.18 21.49 -13.85
N GLU A 419 4.67 21.14 -15.04
CA GLU A 419 4.05 21.50 -16.31
C GLU A 419 2.63 20.92 -16.47
N LEU A 420 2.32 19.82 -15.76
CA LEU A 420 1.01 19.20 -15.72
C LEU A 420 -0.02 20.00 -14.91
N LEU A 421 0.44 20.96 -14.11
CA LEU A 421 -0.42 21.91 -13.39
C LEU A 421 -0.63 23.19 -14.19
N PRO A 422 -1.77 23.87 -13.99
CA PRO A 422 -1.96 25.23 -14.49
C PRO A 422 -0.83 26.17 -14.06
N GLN A 423 -0.40 27.07 -14.95
CA GLN A 423 0.70 28.03 -14.72
C GLN A 423 0.58 28.77 -13.38
N ALA A 424 -0.65 29.07 -12.96
CA ALA A 424 -0.96 29.75 -11.69
C ALA A 424 -0.39 29.04 -10.46
N TYR A 425 -0.27 27.71 -10.46
CA TYR A 425 0.15 26.93 -9.29
C TYR A 425 1.62 26.50 -9.33
N ARG A 426 2.29 26.57 -10.48
CA ARG A 426 3.65 26.02 -10.68
C ARG A 426 4.69 26.63 -9.73
N HIS A 427 4.50 27.90 -9.37
CA HIS A 427 5.38 28.60 -8.43
C HIS A 427 5.33 27.99 -7.01
N LEU A 428 4.22 27.34 -6.63
CA LEU A 428 4.07 26.71 -5.31
C LEU A 428 5.02 25.52 -5.13
N MET A 429 5.43 24.87 -6.22
CA MET A 429 6.32 23.68 -6.16
C MET A 429 7.81 24.03 -6.29
N THR A 430 8.13 25.23 -6.75
CA THR A 430 9.50 25.59 -7.18
C THR A 430 10.06 26.84 -6.52
N SER A 431 9.21 27.77 -6.07
CA SER A 431 9.69 28.98 -5.41
C SER A 431 10.13 28.69 -3.98
N GLU A 432 11.32 29.14 -3.60
CA GLU A 432 11.80 29.10 -2.20
C GLU A 432 10.90 29.89 -1.24
N SER A 433 10.15 30.87 -1.77
CA SER A 433 9.17 31.65 -1.00
C SER A 433 7.80 30.97 -0.89
N SER A 434 7.61 29.81 -1.52
CA SER A 434 6.35 29.08 -1.46
C SER A 434 6.08 28.59 -0.04
N PRO A 435 4.87 28.79 0.51
CA PRO A 435 4.50 28.30 1.83
C PRO A 435 4.48 26.77 1.95
N ILE A 436 4.55 26.04 0.84
CA ILE A 436 4.50 24.57 0.79
C ILE A 436 5.75 23.97 0.14
N ILE A 437 6.84 24.74 0.00
CA ILE A 437 8.08 24.27 -0.65
C ILE A 437 8.71 23.07 0.07
N GLU A 438 8.48 22.94 1.38
CA GLU A 438 9.00 21.83 2.19
C GLU A 438 8.49 20.45 1.74
N TYR A 439 7.33 20.38 1.09
CA TYR A 439 6.77 19.13 0.55
C TYR A 439 7.38 18.72 -0.79
N TYR A 440 8.21 19.56 -1.40
CA TYR A 440 8.85 19.32 -2.70
C TYR A 440 10.38 19.31 -2.58
N PRO A 441 10.97 18.40 -1.78
CA PRO A 441 12.41 18.32 -1.64
C PRO A 441 13.04 17.93 -2.98
N VAL A 442 14.14 18.60 -3.35
CA VAL A 442 14.93 18.25 -4.54
C VAL A 442 15.55 16.86 -4.40
N ASP A 443 16.07 16.57 -3.20
CA ASP A 443 16.63 15.27 -2.84
C ASP A 443 15.88 14.69 -1.65
N PHE A 444 15.53 13.42 -1.74
CA PHE A 444 14.90 12.66 -0.65
C PHE A 444 15.63 11.33 -0.43
N LYS A 445 15.59 10.86 0.82
CA LYS A 445 16.18 9.59 1.23
C LYS A 445 15.23 8.44 0.90
N THR A 446 15.81 7.28 0.64
CA THR A 446 15.09 6.02 0.47
C THR A 446 15.68 4.98 1.40
N ASP A 447 14.84 4.19 2.06
CA ASP A 447 15.25 3.10 2.93
C ASP A 447 14.76 1.77 2.36
N LEU A 448 15.67 0.83 2.09
CA LEU A 448 15.30 -0.51 1.62
C LEU A 448 14.53 -1.30 2.66
N ASN A 449 14.72 -1.01 3.96
CA ASN A 449 14.00 -1.67 5.07
C ASN A 449 13.89 -3.20 4.93
N GLY A 450 15.01 -3.87 4.63
CA GLY A 450 15.07 -5.33 4.46
C GLY A 450 14.65 -5.85 3.08
N LYS A 451 14.22 -4.98 2.16
CA LYS A 451 13.87 -5.35 0.78
C LYS A 451 15.11 -5.46 -0.10
N GLN A 452 15.03 -6.35 -1.10
CA GLN A 452 16.13 -6.59 -2.04
C GLN A 452 16.13 -5.59 -3.19
N GLN A 453 14.96 -5.07 -3.56
CA GLN A 453 14.81 -4.22 -4.73
C GLN A 453 14.60 -2.78 -4.32
N GLU A 454 15.32 -1.85 -4.96
CA GLU A 454 15.13 -0.40 -4.76
C GLU A 454 13.68 0.04 -5.02
N TRP A 455 12.95 -0.73 -5.84
CA TRP A 455 11.56 -0.43 -6.12
C TRP A 455 10.58 -0.75 -4.99
N GLU A 456 11.04 -1.43 -3.96
CA GLU A 456 10.28 -1.71 -2.73
C GLU A 456 10.68 -0.78 -1.58
N ALA A 457 11.66 0.12 -1.81
CA ALA A 457 12.18 1.00 -0.77
C ALA A 457 11.15 2.03 -0.30
N VAL A 458 11.17 2.31 0.99
CA VAL A 458 10.38 3.37 1.63
C VAL A 458 10.94 4.72 1.19
N VAL A 459 10.07 5.57 0.62
CA VAL A 459 10.42 6.92 0.17
C VAL A 459 10.14 7.90 1.30
N LEU A 460 11.20 8.50 1.86
CA LEU A 460 11.09 9.40 3.00
C LEU A 460 10.87 10.84 2.54
N ILE A 461 9.61 11.16 2.29
CA ILE A 461 9.13 12.52 2.00
C ILE A 461 8.18 13.01 3.10
N PRO A 462 8.15 14.32 3.38
CA PRO A 462 7.21 14.88 4.35
C PRO A 462 5.76 14.67 3.91
N PHE A 463 4.88 14.33 4.85
CA PHE A 463 3.45 14.24 4.59
C PHE A 463 2.84 15.63 4.41
N ILE A 464 1.95 15.76 3.43
CA ILE A 464 1.32 17.04 3.09
C ILE A 464 0.22 17.37 4.08
N ASP A 465 0.25 18.59 4.63
CA ASP A 465 -0.89 19.14 5.38
C ASP A 465 -2.00 19.55 4.41
N GLU A 466 -3.12 18.82 4.49
CA GLU A 466 -4.32 19.08 3.68
C GLU A 466 -4.83 20.52 3.85
N VAL A 467 -4.96 20.99 5.09
CA VAL A 467 -5.57 22.28 5.41
C VAL A 467 -4.70 23.41 4.89
N HIS A 468 -3.39 23.29 5.05
CA HIS A 468 -2.43 24.27 4.55
C HIS A 468 -2.43 24.32 3.02
N THR A 469 -2.38 23.17 2.37
CA THR A 469 -2.38 23.07 0.89
C THR A 469 -3.66 23.65 0.28
N GLN A 470 -4.82 23.32 0.83
CA GLN A 470 -6.10 23.86 0.36
C GLN A 470 -6.19 25.38 0.50
N LYS A 471 -5.60 25.96 1.55
CA LYS A 471 -5.54 27.42 1.73
C LYS A 471 -4.71 28.09 0.63
N GLN A 472 -3.55 27.52 0.30
CA GLN A 472 -2.68 28.08 -0.75
C GLN A 472 -3.29 28.00 -2.14
N THR A 473 -3.96 26.88 -2.48
CA THR A 473 -4.69 26.77 -3.75
C THR A 473 -5.77 27.86 -3.86
N LYS A 474 -6.54 28.09 -2.79
CA LYS A 474 -7.57 29.15 -2.76
C LYS A 474 -6.99 30.55 -2.90
N SER A 475 -5.82 30.82 -2.33
CA SER A 475 -5.13 32.12 -2.49
C SER A 475 -4.71 32.35 -3.94
N SER A 476 -4.04 31.37 -4.55
CA SER A 476 -3.55 31.46 -5.93
C SER A 476 -4.69 31.67 -6.94
N VAL A 477 -5.86 31.07 -6.71
CA VAL A 477 -7.06 31.30 -7.55
C VAL A 477 -7.59 32.73 -7.40
N LYS A 478 -7.61 33.28 -6.19
CA LYS A 478 -8.04 34.67 -5.94
C LYS A 478 -7.10 35.65 -6.64
N ASP A 479 -5.80 35.40 -6.59
CA ASP A 479 -4.81 36.22 -7.28
C ASP A 479 -5.03 36.17 -8.80
N LEU A 480 -5.39 35.00 -9.36
CA LEU A 480 -5.75 34.87 -10.76
C LEU A 480 -7.05 35.63 -11.12
N GLN A 481 -8.07 35.57 -10.27
CA GLN A 481 -9.31 36.34 -10.47
C GLN A 481 -9.07 37.85 -10.34
N CYS A 482 -8.21 38.28 -9.43
CA CYS A 482 -7.77 39.67 -9.30
C CYS A 482 -6.97 40.12 -10.54
N VAL A 483 -6.07 39.29 -11.07
CA VAL A 483 -5.32 39.59 -12.29
C VAL A 483 -6.24 39.66 -13.50
N LEU A 484 -7.16 38.71 -13.67
CA LEU A 484 -8.13 38.70 -14.77
C LEU A 484 -9.12 39.88 -14.71
N THR A 485 -9.52 40.31 -13.50
CA THR A 485 -10.34 41.52 -13.32
C THR A 485 -9.53 42.80 -13.54
N CYS A 486 -8.25 42.82 -13.18
CA CYS A 486 -7.35 43.95 -13.45
C CYS A 486 -7.03 44.09 -14.94
N ASP A 487 -6.79 42.98 -15.66
CA ASP A 487 -6.59 42.96 -17.11
C ASP A 487 -7.88 43.33 -17.87
N ALA A 488 -9.05 42.90 -17.38
CA ALA A 488 -10.33 43.38 -17.91
C ALA A 488 -10.53 44.90 -17.69
N CYS A 489 -10.14 45.43 -16.53
CA CYS A 489 -10.15 46.87 -16.24
C CYS A 489 -9.13 47.67 -17.07
N LEU A 490 -7.93 47.13 -17.31
CA LEU A 490 -6.89 47.74 -18.15
C LEU A 490 -7.29 47.72 -19.63
N CYS A 491 -7.97 46.68 -20.10
CA CYS A 491 -8.53 46.61 -21.45
C CYS A 491 -9.70 47.60 -21.64
N PHE A 492 -10.49 47.84 -20.58
CA PHE A 492 -11.54 48.87 -20.59
C PHE A 492 -10.95 50.30 -20.61
N CYS A 493 -9.89 50.56 -19.84
CA CYS A 493 -9.23 51.88 -19.80
C CYS A 493 -8.43 52.20 -21.07
N ARG A 494 -7.92 51.21 -21.81
CA ARG A 494 -7.22 51.45 -23.09
C ARG A 494 -8.16 51.69 -24.27
N ASN A 495 -9.45 51.36 -24.14
CA ASN A 495 -10.47 51.63 -25.17
C ASN A 495 -11.31 52.89 -24.88
N THR A 496 -10.95 53.68 -23.87
CA THR A 496 -11.65 54.94 -23.49
C THR A 496 -10.73 56.16 -23.41
N VAL A 497 -9.66 56.20 -24.23
CA VAL A 497 -8.87 57.43 -24.46
C VAL A 497 -8.86 57.78 -25.94
#